data_AF-A0A254RD33-F1
#
_entry.id   AF-A0A254RD33-F1
#
_cell.length_a   1.000
_cell.length_b   1.000
_cell.length_c   1.000
_cell.angle_alpha   90.00
_cell.angle_beta   90.00
_cell.angle_gamma   90.00
#
_symmetry.space_group_name_H-M   'P 1'
#
loop_
_entity.id
_entity.type
_entity.pdbx_description
1 polymer ?
#
loop_
_entity_poly.entity_id
_entity_poly.type
_entity_poly.pdbx_seq_one_letter_code
_entity_poly.pdbx_strand_id
1 'polypeptide(L)'
;MKNFFGVIVSFSVAALLCACTDYAQKIEDEYGPEDSSGKDGVSGEMTDYRDGRTYRTVTLGGQEWMAENLNYNTPASLCFVYLEENCSSYGRLYGWPLDGICPDGWHVPSEAEWRTLFYYVGDNSGTKLKSTSGWKVGMSGSDDYGFSAMAAGAASYVDMETYRELNTDAKIDVLIKPTAYQNTDRCNEYHAWYDCGDFFVEIVNNESSAFNNLELHFYLGATPALEKPISLGEPQVSFGEQTVDENGECYLPIHIESSIPAGGRIVFQIKWPSATYADFINGWSLLEHKGEGAFVEFDGIDLSQAPYFTGDESQRNELNSQGYEVDSYTLDPYIPVYYNGARIAGYGPYYEPILFFSTGEFAAFWTSSAKIYPDSIYYADLSNESASIVEDASDGFLSVRCVKD
;
A
#
# COMPACT_ATOMS: atom_id res chain seq x y z
N MET A 1 -16.97 -83.69 -22.84
CA MET A 1 -16.87 -82.60 -21.85
C MET A 1 -15.59 -81.82 -22.14
N LYS A 2 -15.78 -80.69 -22.83
CA LYS A 2 -15.01 -79.43 -22.94
C LYS A 2 -13.47 -79.44 -22.83
N ASN A 3 -12.80 -79.53 -23.98
CA ASN A 3 -11.86 -78.57 -24.63
C ASN A 3 -11.05 -77.60 -23.74
N PHE A 4 -9.79 -77.22 -23.99
CA PHE A 4 -8.70 -77.53 -24.94
C PHE A 4 -7.52 -76.59 -24.50
N PHE A 5 -6.24 -77.06 -24.55
CA PHE A 5 -4.96 -76.30 -24.74
C PHE A 5 -4.64 -75.07 -23.83
N GLY A 6 -3.42 -74.73 -23.41
CA GLY A 6 -2.06 -75.20 -23.67
C GLY A 6 -1.06 -74.08 -23.27
N VAL A 7 0.06 -74.49 -22.67
CA VAL A 7 1.45 -73.95 -22.79
C VAL A 7 1.90 -72.61 -22.16
N ILE A 8 2.67 -72.76 -21.07
CA ILE A 8 4.02 -72.22 -20.66
C ILE A 8 4.38 -70.75 -20.92
N VAL A 9 4.77 -70.01 -19.85
CA VAL A 9 5.91 -69.06 -19.84
C VAL A 9 6.65 -69.07 -18.48
N SER A 10 7.98 -68.98 -18.58
CA SER A 10 9.04 -68.99 -17.56
C SER A 10 9.03 -67.79 -16.61
N PHE A 11 9.39 -68.03 -15.35
CA PHE A 11 9.54 -67.03 -14.29
C PHE A 11 10.92 -66.36 -14.27
N SER A 12 10.88 -65.10 -13.86
CA SER A 12 11.85 -64.01 -13.88
C SER A 12 12.97 -64.13 -12.84
N VAL A 13 14.11 -63.48 -13.11
CA VAL A 13 15.06 -63.03 -12.08
C VAL A 13 15.16 -61.50 -12.15
N ALA A 14 15.10 -60.91 -10.95
CA ALA A 14 15.08 -59.50 -10.65
C ALA A 14 16.43 -58.78 -10.88
N ALA A 15 16.37 -57.46 -11.06
CA ALA A 15 16.97 -56.50 -10.12
C ALA A 15 16.68 -55.06 -10.59
N LEU A 16 16.34 -54.22 -9.61
CA LEU A 16 16.11 -52.79 -9.72
C LEU A 16 17.31 -52.06 -10.34
N LEU A 17 17.03 -51.21 -11.32
CA LEU A 17 17.80 -50.01 -11.61
C LEU A 17 16.88 -48.81 -11.39
N CYS A 18 17.35 -47.90 -10.54
CA CYS A 18 16.78 -46.58 -10.31
C CYS A 18 16.76 -45.82 -11.65
N ALA A 19 15.58 -45.37 -12.07
CA ALA A 19 15.47 -44.45 -13.20
C ALA A 19 14.58 -43.28 -12.76
N CYS A 20 15.20 -42.11 -12.63
CA CYS A 20 14.50 -40.85 -12.84
C CYS A 20 14.09 -40.83 -14.32
N THR A 21 12.93 -41.39 -14.65
CA THR A 21 12.32 -41.20 -15.97
C THR A 21 11.50 -39.92 -15.94
N ASP A 22 12.19 -38.86 -16.31
CA ASP A 22 11.77 -37.74 -17.14
C ASP A 22 10.27 -37.41 -17.19
N TYR A 23 9.86 -36.48 -16.34
CA TYR A 23 8.58 -35.77 -16.44
C TYR A 23 8.44 -35.05 -17.79
N ALA A 24 9.56 -34.62 -18.40
CA ALA A 24 9.57 -33.93 -19.69
C ALA A 24 9.08 -34.81 -20.85
N GLN A 25 9.40 -36.11 -20.82
CA GLN A 25 9.03 -37.03 -21.89
C GLN A 25 7.55 -37.42 -21.84
N LYS A 26 6.93 -37.33 -20.66
CA LYS A 26 5.48 -37.56 -20.50
C LYS A 26 4.64 -36.41 -21.06
N ILE A 27 5.19 -35.18 -21.08
CA ILE A 27 4.50 -34.00 -21.64
C ILE A 27 4.55 -34.00 -23.18
N GLU A 28 5.65 -34.46 -23.80
CA GLU A 28 5.72 -34.58 -25.26
C GLU A 28 4.74 -35.61 -25.83
N ASP A 29 4.54 -36.74 -25.13
CA ASP A 29 3.64 -37.80 -25.60
C ASP A 29 2.15 -37.47 -25.40
N GLU A 30 1.80 -36.56 -24.48
CA GLU A 30 0.42 -36.15 -24.19
C GLU A 30 0.00 -34.87 -24.95
N TYR A 31 0.96 -34.02 -25.36
CA TYR A 31 0.73 -32.71 -26.00
C TYR A 31 1.57 -32.48 -27.27
N GLY A 32 1.85 -33.53 -28.03
CA GLY A 32 2.54 -33.43 -29.33
C GLY A 32 1.85 -32.43 -30.29
N PRO A 33 2.60 -31.83 -31.24
CA PRO A 33 2.21 -30.57 -31.86
C PRO A 33 1.01 -30.77 -32.78
N GLU A 34 -0.16 -30.29 -32.36
CA GLU A 34 -1.24 -30.03 -33.29
C GLU A 34 -0.88 -28.83 -34.19
N ASP A 35 -1.20 -29.01 -35.47
CA ASP A 35 -1.04 -28.12 -36.60
C ASP A 35 -1.19 -26.62 -36.25
N SER A 36 -0.09 -25.88 -36.39
CA SER A 36 0.05 -24.45 -36.05
C SER A 36 -0.60 -23.51 -37.07
N SER A 37 -1.78 -23.84 -37.58
CA SER A 37 -2.52 -23.05 -38.57
C SER A 37 -3.87 -22.54 -38.03
N GLY A 38 -3.81 -21.88 -36.87
CA GLY A 38 -4.95 -21.17 -36.27
C GLY A 38 -4.55 -20.47 -34.98
N LYS A 39 -3.71 -19.42 -35.09
CA LYS A 39 -3.14 -18.73 -33.91
C LYS A 39 -4.03 -17.61 -33.34
N ASP A 40 -5.34 -17.69 -33.53
CA ASP A 40 -6.28 -16.79 -32.86
C ASP A 40 -6.89 -17.56 -31.68
N GLY A 41 -6.67 -17.09 -30.45
CA GLY A 41 -7.36 -17.65 -29.30
C GLY A 41 -8.88 -17.50 -29.45
N VAL A 42 -9.65 -18.51 -29.07
CA VAL A 42 -11.12 -18.41 -29.09
C VAL A 42 -11.54 -17.46 -27.97
N SER A 43 -12.12 -16.32 -28.35
CA SER A 43 -12.55 -15.29 -27.41
C SER A 43 -13.93 -15.56 -26.84
N GLY A 44 -14.10 -15.22 -25.55
CA GLY A 44 -15.34 -15.31 -24.81
C GLY A 44 -15.50 -14.14 -23.84
N GLU A 45 -16.52 -14.21 -22.99
CA GLU A 45 -16.75 -13.27 -21.90
C GLU A 45 -17.24 -14.03 -20.67
N MET A 46 -16.87 -13.53 -19.49
CA MET A 46 -17.36 -14.01 -18.21
C MET A 46 -17.82 -12.82 -17.37
N THR A 47 -18.95 -12.94 -16.66
CA THR A 47 -19.42 -11.92 -15.72
C THR A 47 -19.18 -12.37 -14.29
N ASP A 48 -18.47 -11.56 -13.52
CA ASP A 48 -18.26 -11.78 -12.10
C ASP A 48 -19.51 -11.29 -11.37
N TYR A 49 -20.28 -12.21 -10.81
CA TYR A 49 -21.52 -11.87 -10.12
C TYR A 49 -21.29 -11.15 -8.79
N ARG A 50 -20.07 -11.15 -8.26
CA ARG A 50 -19.74 -10.53 -6.98
C ARG A 50 -19.71 -9.00 -7.10
N ASP A 51 -19.35 -8.46 -8.25
CA ASP A 51 -19.27 -7.02 -8.52
C ASP A 51 -19.98 -6.56 -9.80
N GLY A 52 -20.51 -7.51 -10.59
CA GLY A 52 -21.21 -7.25 -11.84
C GLY A 52 -20.29 -6.94 -13.02
N ARG A 53 -18.97 -7.11 -12.89
CA ARG A 53 -18.00 -6.79 -13.93
C ARG A 53 -17.90 -7.92 -14.95
N THR A 54 -17.95 -7.58 -16.24
CA THR A 54 -17.70 -8.54 -17.32
C THR A 54 -16.25 -8.42 -17.78
N TYR A 55 -15.56 -9.55 -17.83
CA TYR A 55 -14.20 -9.70 -18.33
C TYR A 55 -14.22 -10.49 -19.64
N ARG A 56 -13.39 -10.09 -20.60
CA ARG A 56 -13.09 -10.92 -21.76
C ARG A 56 -12.31 -12.16 -21.34
N THR A 57 -12.50 -13.25 -22.05
CA THR A 57 -11.77 -14.51 -21.87
C THR A 57 -11.16 -14.98 -23.18
N VAL A 58 -10.14 -15.84 -23.07
CA VAL A 58 -9.48 -16.49 -24.20
C VAL A 58 -9.13 -17.93 -23.87
N THR A 59 -9.39 -18.87 -24.79
CA THR A 59 -8.95 -20.26 -24.63
C THR A 59 -7.56 -20.46 -25.24
N LEU A 60 -6.57 -20.82 -24.40
CA LEU A 60 -5.17 -21.04 -24.79
C LEU A 60 -4.61 -22.26 -24.07
N GLY A 61 -3.91 -23.15 -24.78
CA GLY A 61 -3.31 -24.35 -24.18
C GLY A 61 -4.33 -25.30 -23.52
N GLY A 62 -5.59 -25.28 -23.96
CA GLY A 62 -6.67 -26.09 -23.40
C GLY A 62 -7.34 -25.51 -22.14
N GLN A 63 -6.93 -24.31 -21.70
CA GLN A 63 -7.48 -23.62 -20.53
C GLN A 63 -8.17 -22.31 -20.93
N GLU A 64 -9.22 -21.93 -20.22
CA GLU A 64 -9.90 -20.65 -20.39
C GLU A 64 -9.28 -19.61 -19.44
N TRP A 65 -8.67 -18.57 -19.99
CA TRP A 65 -8.01 -17.50 -19.25
C TRP A 65 -8.82 -16.21 -19.29
N MET A 66 -8.81 -15.43 -18.20
CA MET A 66 -9.16 -14.03 -18.28
C MET A 66 -8.19 -13.30 -19.22
N ALA A 67 -8.73 -12.57 -20.19
CA ALA A 67 -7.99 -11.68 -21.11
C ALA A 67 -7.77 -10.28 -20.51
N GLU A 68 -8.26 -10.05 -19.29
CA GLU A 68 -8.09 -8.80 -18.55
C GLU A 68 -7.58 -9.09 -17.14
N ASN A 69 -6.86 -8.13 -16.54
CA ASN A 69 -6.41 -8.25 -15.16
C ASN A 69 -7.64 -8.21 -14.23
N LEU A 70 -7.64 -9.06 -13.20
CA LEU A 70 -8.72 -9.11 -12.22
C LEU A 70 -8.85 -7.74 -11.52
N ASN A 71 -10.08 -7.28 -11.35
CA ASN A 71 -10.37 -5.98 -10.73
C ASN A 71 -11.44 -6.09 -9.63
N TYR A 72 -11.42 -7.20 -8.91
CA TYR A 72 -12.32 -7.44 -7.79
C TYR A 72 -11.81 -6.70 -6.55
N ASN A 73 -12.63 -5.81 -6.00
CA ASN A 73 -12.25 -5.04 -4.82
C ASN A 73 -12.32 -5.89 -3.54
N THR A 74 -11.17 -6.06 -2.90
CA THR A 74 -11.01 -6.71 -1.59
C THR A 74 -10.19 -5.82 -0.65
N PRO A 75 -10.30 -5.99 0.69
CA PRO A 75 -9.47 -5.25 1.64
C PRO A 75 -7.95 -5.39 1.39
N ALA A 76 -7.49 -6.54 0.89
CA ALA A 76 -6.07 -6.81 0.60
C ALA A 76 -5.70 -6.55 -0.87
N SER A 77 -6.39 -5.62 -1.53
CA SER A 77 -6.11 -5.26 -2.93
C SER A 77 -6.01 -3.76 -3.13
N LEU A 78 -5.18 -3.38 -4.10
CA LEU A 78 -4.73 -2.01 -4.28
C LEU A 78 -4.88 -1.57 -5.72
N CYS A 79 -5.19 -0.28 -5.88
CA CYS A 79 -5.00 0.38 -7.16
C CYS A 79 -3.54 0.77 -7.32
N PHE A 80 -3.07 0.67 -8.55
CA PHE A 80 -1.77 1.19 -8.92
C PHE A 80 -1.66 2.69 -8.56
N VAL A 81 -0.61 3.05 -7.82
CA VAL A 81 -0.37 4.38 -7.20
C VAL A 81 -1.54 4.92 -6.36
N TYR A 82 -2.41 4.05 -5.84
CA TYR A 82 -3.60 4.39 -5.05
C TYR A 82 -4.63 5.29 -5.76
N LEU A 83 -4.60 5.35 -7.09
CA LEU A 83 -5.57 6.10 -7.88
C LEU A 83 -6.64 5.16 -8.45
N GLU A 84 -7.91 5.41 -8.13
CA GLU A 84 -9.03 4.58 -8.57
C GLU A 84 -9.19 4.53 -10.11
N GLU A 85 -8.82 5.60 -10.82
CA GLU A 85 -8.79 5.58 -12.29
C GLU A 85 -7.85 4.49 -12.86
N ASN A 86 -6.79 4.14 -12.12
CA ASN A 86 -5.83 3.14 -12.57
C ASN A 86 -6.35 1.72 -12.36
N CYS A 87 -7.13 1.47 -11.31
CA CYS A 87 -7.84 0.20 -11.16
C CYS A 87 -8.73 -0.09 -12.37
N SER A 88 -9.42 0.94 -12.88
CA SER A 88 -10.28 0.81 -14.04
C SER A 88 -9.51 0.40 -15.31
N SER A 89 -8.27 0.86 -15.45
CA SER A 89 -7.45 0.69 -16.66
C SER A 89 -6.51 -0.53 -16.60
N TYR A 90 -5.98 -0.84 -15.43
CA TYR A 90 -4.91 -1.84 -15.22
C TYR A 90 -5.35 -3.03 -14.36
N GLY A 91 -6.54 -2.98 -13.76
CA GLY A 91 -6.96 -3.92 -12.73
C GLY A 91 -6.35 -3.60 -11.37
N ARG A 92 -6.57 -4.51 -10.41
CA ARG A 92 -6.06 -4.41 -9.04
C ARG A 92 -4.81 -5.26 -8.86
N LEU A 93 -3.98 -4.85 -7.91
CA LEU A 93 -2.90 -5.66 -7.35
C LEU A 93 -3.41 -6.32 -6.06
N TYR A 94 -3.01 -7.56 -5.81
CA TYR A 94 -3.48 -8.37 -4.68
C TYR A 94 -2.29 -8.83 -3.85
N GLY A 95 -2.41 -8.68 -2.54
CA GLY A 95 -1.48 -9.25 -1.56
C GLY A 95 -1.97 -10.62 -1.10
N TRP A 96 -1.08 -11.39 -0.48
CA TRP A 96 -1.46 -12.66 0.13
C TRP A 96 -2.35 -12.41 1.39
N PRO A 97 -3.36 -13.25 1.68
CA PRO A 97 -3.77 -14.47 0.98
C PRO A 97 -4.66 -14.19 -0.25
N LEU A 98 -4.55 -15.07 -1.26
CA LEU A 98 -5.31 -14.96 -2.51
C LEU A 98 -6.58 -15.83 -2.53
N ASP A 99 -6.96 -16.41 -1.41
CA ASP A 99 -8.11 -17.29 -1.33
C ASP A 99 -9.40 -16.50 -1.60
N GLY A 100 -10.21 -16.99 -2.54
CA GLY A 100 -11.52 -16.41 -2.87
C GLY A 100 -11.48 -15.13 -3.71
N ILE A 101 -10.32 -14.72 -4.26
CA ILE A 101 -10.26 -13.53 -5.11
C ILE A 101 -10.80 -13.79 -6.52
N CYS A 102 -10.69 -15.01 -7.04
CA CYS A 102 -11.27 -15.39 -8.34
C CYS A 102 -12.76 -15.75 -8.22
N PRO A 103 -13.58 -15.51 -9.25
CA PRO A 103 -15.00 -15.85 -9.25
C PRO A 103 -15.24 -17.36 -9.12
N ASP A 104 -16.44 -17.77 -8.72
CA ASP A 104 -16.80 -19.19 -8.65
C ASP A 104 -16.55 -19.92 -9.98
N GLY A 105 -15.85 -21.05 -9.91
CA GLY A 105 -15.44 -21.82 -11.09
C GLY A 105 -14.17 -21.32 -11.79
N TRP A 106 -13.55 -20.27 -11.28
CA TRP A 106 -12.25 -19.75 -11.69
C TRP A 106 -11.28 -19.76 -10.50
N HIS A 107 -9.99 -19.85 -10.77
CA HIS A 107 -8.96 -19.86 -9.72
C HIS A 107 -7.74 -19.05 -10.10
N VAL A 108 -6.93 -18.72 -9.09
CA VAL A 108 -5.60 -18.13 -9.30
C VAL A 108 -4.75 -19.20 -9.98
N PRO A 109 -4.15 -18.93 -11.15
CA PRO A 109 -3.40 -19.92 -11.90
C PRO A 109 -2.23 -20.45 -11.07
N SER A 110 -1.98 -21.75 -11.20
CA SER A 110 -0.79 -22.42 -10.71
C SER A 110 0.43 -22.12 -11.60
N GLU A 111 1.63 -22.39 -11.08
CA GLU A 111 2.86 -22.36 -11.89
C GLU A 111 2.74 -23.28 -13.11
N ALA A 112 2.13 -24.45 -12.95
CA ALA A 112 1.96 -25.42 -14.03
C ALA A 112 1.08 -24.89 -15.16
N GLU A 113 0.01 -24.16 -14.83
CA GLU A 113 -0.90 -23.56 -15.81
C GLU A 113 -0.21 -22.44 -16.60
N TRP A 114 0.54 -21.57 -15.91
CA TRP A 114 1.36 -20.57 -16.59
C TRP A 114 2.41 -21.20 -17.52
N ARG A 115 3.07 -22.28 -17.08
CA ARG A 115 4.04 -23.01 -17.92
C ARG A 115 3.38 -23.63 -19.15
N THR A 116 2.19 -24.22 -19.01
CA THR A 116 1.41 -24.76 -20.12
C THR A 116 1.07 -23.66 -21.13
N LEU A 117 0.62 -22.49 -20.64
CA LEU A 117 0.37 -21.33 -21.49
C LEU A 117 1.63 -20.89 -22.25
N PHE A 118 2.77 -20.75 -21.57
CA PHE A 118 4.02 -20.34 -22.20
C PHE A 118 4.50 -21.35 -23.25
N TYR A 119 4.37 -22.65 -22.97
CA TYR A 119 4.70 -23.71 -23.92
C TYR A 119 3.80 -23.66 -25.16
N TYR A 120 2.48 -23.49 -24.98
CA TYR A 120 1.53 -23.34 -26.08
C TYR A 120 1.85 -22.15 -26.99
N VAL A 121 2.25 -21.02 -26.38
CA VAL A 121 2.59 -19.80 -27.12
C VAL A 121 3.92 -19.92 -27.87
N GLY A 122 4.90 -20.61 -27.27
CA GLY A 122 6.25 -20.82 -27.79
C GLY A 122 7.15 -19.59 -27.67
N ASP A 123 8.10 -19.45 -28.59
CA ASP A 123 9.10 -18.36 -28.58
C ASP A 123 8.45 -16.97 -28.49
N ASN A 124 9.14 -16.04 -27.81
CA ASN A 124 8.68 -14.67 -27.59
C ASN A 124 7.31 -14.60 -26.88
N SER A 125 7.06 -15.53 -25.96
CA SER A 125 5.78 -15.64 -25.27
C SER A 125 5.35 -14.38 -24.53
N GLY A 126 6.30 -13.66 -23.92
CA GLY A 126 6.02 -12.38 -23.27
C GLY A 126 5.51 -11.36 -24.29
N THR A 127 6.24 -11.15 -25.39
CA THR A 127 5.82 -10.22 -26.47
C THR A 127 4.42 -10.54 -27.02
N LYS A 128 4.12 -11.83 -27.22
CA LYS A 128 2.84 -12.25 -27.83
C LYS A 128 1.64 -12.20 -26.88
N LEU A 129 1.88 -12.26 -25.57
CA LEU A 129 0.82 -12.23 -24.55
C LEU A 129 0.55 -10.81 -24.01
N LYS A 130 1.54 -9.91 -24.09
CA LYS A 130 1.41 -8.51 -23.71
C LYS A 130 0.38 -7.77 -24.57
N SER A 131 -0.37 -6.86 -23.95
CA SER A 131 -1.25 -5.93 -24.66
C SER A 131 -0.47 -5.01 -25.60
N THR A 132 -1.15 -4.52 -26.63
CA THR A 132 -0.59 -3.56 -27.60
C THR A 132 -0.46 -2.13 -27.05
N SER A 133 -1.08 -1.84 -25.91
CA SER A 133 -1.06 -0.53 -25.24
C SER A 133 -0.99 -0.69 -23.71
N GLY A 134 -0.77 0.41 -22.98
CA GLY A 134 -0.64 0.39 -21.51
C GLY A 134 0.77 0.07 -20.99
N TRP A 135 1.72 -0.17 -21.90
CA TRP A 135 3.15 -0.35 -21.61
C TRP A 135 3.93 0.94 -21.89
N LYS A 136 5.14 1.05 -21.33
CA LYS A 136 6.08 2.11 -21.70
C LYS A 136 6.35 2.07 -23.20
N VAL A 137 6.65 3.25 -23.74
CA VAL A 137 6.88 3.43 -25.17
C VAL A 137 7.97 2.47 -25.66
N GLY A 138 7.63 1.63 -26.63
CA GLY A 138 8.54 0.62 -27.20
C GLY A 138 8.54 -0.74 -26.50
N MET A 139 7.71 -0.95 -25.47
CA MET A 139 7.66 -2.21 -24.70
C MET A 139 6.34 -2.98 -24.82
N SER A 140 5.35 -2.40 -25.51
CA SER A 140 4.08 -3.08 -25.82
C SER A 140 4.29 -4.42 -26.52
N GLY A 141 3.38 -5.35 -26.27
CA GLY A 141 3.31 -6.61 -26.99
C GLY A 141 2.63 -6.51 -28.35
N SER A 142 2.59 -7.65 -29.03
CA SER A 142 1.82 -7.83 -30.25
C SER A 142 0.41 -8.34 -29.99
N ASP A 143 0.15 -8.88 -28.79
CA ASP A 143 -1.14 -9.47 -28.38
C ASP A 143 -1.70 -10.49 -29.38
N ASP A 144 -0.82 -11.35 -29.94
CA ASP A 144 -1.14 -12.28 -31.02
C ASP A 144 -2.33 -13.20 -30.69
N TYR A 145 -2.53 -13.49 -29.40
CA TYR A 145 -3.54 -14.43 -28.92
C TYR A 145 -4.74 -13.76 -28.26
N GLY A 146 -4.76 -12.43 -28.12
CA GLY A 146 -5.83 -11.71 -27.42
C GLY A 146 -5.79 -11.88 -25.89
N PHE A 147 -4.65 -12.29 -25.32
CA PHE A 147 -4.45 -12.38 -23.87
C PHE A 147 -4.40 -10.99 -23.23
N SER A 148 -3.93 -9.97 -23.95
CA SER A 148 -3.96 -8.56 -23.56
C SER A 148 -3.37 -8.24 -22.17
N ALA A 149 -2.25 -8.85 -21.78
CA ALA A 149 -1.62 -8.59 -20.48
C ALA A 149 -1.17 -7.12 -20.33
N MET A 150 -1.77 -6.40 -19.39
CA MET A 150 -1.49 -5.00 -19.08
C MET A 150 -0.37 -4.88 -18.04
N ALA A 151 0.51 -3.88 -18.20
CA ALA A 151 1.60 -3.58 -17.26
C ALA A 151 1.10 -2.82 -16.02
N ALA A 152 0.37 -3.53 -15.15
CA ALA A 152 -0.11 -3.00 -13.88
C ALA A 152 0.99 -2.85 -12.82
N GLY A 153 2.21 -3.33 -13.10
CA GLY A 153 3.34 -3.27 -12.17
C GLY A 153 3.27 -4.29 -11.05
N ALA A 154 4.13 -4.08 -10.06
CA ALA A 154 4.10 -4.72 -8.76
C ALA A 154 4.12 -3.60 -7.70
N ALA A 155 3.59 -3.88 -6.51
CA ALA A 155 3.75 -3.03 -5.33
C ALA A 155 4.53 -3.82 -4.27
N SER A 156 5.63 -3.30 -3.74
CA SER A 156 6.36 -3.94 -2.64
C SER A 156 6.44 -2.99 -1.45
N TYR A 157 6.32 -3.51 -0.24
CA TYR A 157 6.67 -2.74 0.96
C TYR A 157 8.18 -2.47 0.95
N VAL A 158 8.59 -1.21 0.99
CA VAL A 158 9.98 -0.86 1.31
C VAL A 158 10.12 -0.68 2.81
N ASP A 159 11.24 -1.12 3.38
CA ASP A 159 11.55 -0.83 4.78
C ASP A 159 11.75 0.68 5.01
N MET A 160 11.69 1.07 6.28
CA MET A 160 11.75 2.47 6.70
C MET A 160 13.07 3.17 6.39
N GLU A 161 14.18 2.45 6.38
CA GLU A 161 15.49 3.04 6.09
C GLU A 161 15.58 3.40 4.60
N THR A 162 15.16 2.49 3.73
CA THR A 162 15.11 2.69 2.28
C THR A 162 14.13 3.80 1.88
N TYR A 163 12.97 3.87 2.54
CA TYR A 163 12.01 4.96 2.32
C TYR A 163 12.63 6.34 2.60
N ARG A 164 13.37 6.50 3.70
CA ARG A 164 13.96 7.78 4.11
C ARG A 164 14.94 8.36 3.08
N GLU A 165 15.57 7.51 2.28
CA GLU A 165 16.50 7.94 1.22
C GLU A 165 15.80 8.34 -0.09
N LEU A 166 14.61 7.79 -0.35
CA LEU A 166 13.88 7.97 -1.61
C LEU A 166 12.71 8.95 -1.52
N ASN A 167 12.25 9.26 -0.31
CA ASN A 167 11.03 10.02 -0.08
C ASN A 167 11.12 11.48 -0.58
N THR A 168 10.05 11.91 -1.25
CA THR A 168 9.85 13.29 -1.74
C THR A 168 8.62 13.93 -1.09
N ASP A 169 8.37 13.64 0.20
CA ASP A 169 7.31 14.33 0.95
C ASP A 169 7.45 15.85 0.76
N ALA A 170 6.30 16.52 0.71
CA ALA A 170 6.27 17.96 0.70
C ALA A 170 6.97 18.47 1.96
N LYS A 171 7.82 19.48 1.80
CA LYS A 171 8.53 20.12 2.91
C LYS A 171 7.57 21.02 3.69
N ILE A 172 6.63 20.41 4.39
CA ILE A 172 5.71 21.06 5.31
C ILE A 172 6.15 20.73 6.73
N ASP A 173 6.55 21.75 7.48
CA ASP A 173 6.91 21.60 8.88
C ASP A 173 5.69 21.91 9.75
N VAL A 174 5.40 21.05 10.72
CA VAL A 174 4.40 21.29 11.77
C VAL A 174 5.16 21.47 13.08
N LEU A 175 4.97 22.59 13.76
CA LEU A 175 5.59 22.88 15.05
C LEU A 175 4.52 23.04 16.12
N ILE A 176 4.77 22.44 17.28
CA ILE A 176 3.87 22.46 18.42
C ILE A 176 4.53 23.14 19.61
N LYS A 177 3.80 24.03 20.26
CA LYS A 177 4.18 24.70 21.50
C LYS A 177 3.09 24.47 22.55
N PRO A 178 3.36 23.73 23.64
CA PRO A 178 2.45 23.65 24.76
C PRO A 178 2.45 25.00 25.51
N THR A 179 1.30 25.52 25.95
CA THR A 179 1.23 26.92 26.43
C THR A 179 0.25 27.18 27.57
N ALA A 180 0.62 28.13 28.43
CA ALA A 180 -0.22 28.76 29.44
C ALA A 180 -0.87 30.08 28.95
N TYR A 181 -0.65 30.49 27.70
CA TYR A 181 -1.11 31.78 27.18
C TYR A 181 -2.62 31.95 27.36
N GLN A 182 -3.00 33.02 28.05
CA GLN A 182 -4.39 33.33 28.42
C GLN A 182 -5.11 32.20 29.20
N ASN A 183 -4.36 31.36 29.92
CA ASN A 183 -4.89 30.29 30.77
C ASN A 183 -4.10 30.13 32.08
N THR A 184 -3.52 31.23 32.57
CA THR A 184 -2.62 31.21 33.74
C THR A 184 -3.32 30.89 35.06
N ASP A 185 -4.65 30.88 35.12
CA ASP A 185 -5.38 30.53 36.35
C ASP A 185 -5.32 29.02 36.64
N ARG A 186 -5.24 28.19 35.60
CA ARG A 186 -5.17 26.72 35.68
C ARG A 186 -3.81 26.16 35.24
N CYS A 187 -3.11 26.87 34.35
CA CYS A 187 -1.82 26.48 33.82
C CYS A 187 -0.75 27.49 34.26
N ASN A 188 -0.11 27.26 35.41
CA ASN A 188 0.96 28.10 35.94
C ASN A 188 1.95 27.27 36.79
N GLU A 189 3.10 27.84 37.12
CA GLU A 189 4.20 27.15 37.84
C GLU A 189 3.80 26.57 39.21
N TYR A 190 2.67 27.00 39.79
CA TYR A 190 2.15 26.53 41.08
C TYR A 190 1.13 25.39 40.94
N HIS A 191 0.59 25.18 39.75
CA HIS A 191 -0.30 24.07 39.42
C HIS A 191 0.47 23.00 38.68
N ALA A 192 -0.10 21.81 38.60
CA ALA A 192 0.55 20.75 37.88
C ALA A 192 0.39 20.97 36.38
N TRP A 193 1.48 20.77 35.63
CA TRP A 193 1.49 20.95 34.18
C TRP A 193 0.43 20.09 33.47
N TYR A 194 0.02 18.96 34.06
CA TYR A 194 -1.02 18.11 33.49
C TYR A 194 -2.41 18.77 33.47
N ASP A 195 -2.64 19.86 34.21
CA ASP A 195 -3.89 20.65 34.21
C ASP A 195 -3.92 21.70 33.09
N CYS A 196 -2.80 21.92 32.40
CA CYS A 196 -2.74 22.69 31.15
C CYS A 196 -3.44 21.92 30.02
N GLY A 197 -3.76 22.59 28.91
CA GLY A 197 -4.43 21.95 27.78
C GLY A 197 -4.17 22.61 26.42
N ASP A 198 -3.77 23.88 26.42
CA ASP A 198 -3.71 24.69 25.20
C ASP A 198 -2.40 24.47 24.43
N PHE A 199 -2.46 24.60 23.11
CA PHE A 199 -1.30 24.52 22.22
C PHE A 199 -1.29 25.68 21.25
N PHE A 200 -0.10 26.15 20.87
CA PHE A 200 0.10 26.82 19.58
C PHE A 200 0.59 25.81 18.56
N VAL A 201 0.06 25.93 17.34
CA VAL A 201 0.47 25.14 16.18
C VAL A 201 0.92 26.10 15.10
N GLU A 202 2.17 25.94 14.65
CA GLU A 202 2.74 26.67 13.50
C GLU A 202 2.95 25.69 12.35
N ILE A 203 2.52 26.06 11.15
CA ILE A 203 2.74 25.28 9.94
C ILE A 203 3.52 26.11 8.96
N VAL A 204 4.63 25.58 8.48
CA VAL A 204 5.54 26.26 7.56
C VAL A 204 5.57 25.51 6.25
N ASN A 205 5.29 26.23 5.16
CA ASN A 205 5.41 25.71 3.82
C ASN A 205 6.81 26.01 3.26
N ASN A 206 7.71 25.03 3.30
CA ASN A 206 9.05 25.13 2.70
C ASN A 206 9.10 24.63 1.25
N GLU A 207 7.96 24.35 0.63
CA GLU A 207 7.88 24.05 -0.79
C GLU A 207 7.97 25.30 -1.67
N SER A 208 8.28 25.05 -2.95
CA SER A 208 8.27 26.09 -3.99
C SER A 208 6.86 26.48 -4.46
N SER A 209 5.83 25.73 -4.06
CA SER A 209 4.43 25.93 -4.45
C SER A 209 3.58 26.26 -3.22
N ALA A 210 2.48 26.99 -3.43
CA ALA A 210 1.51 27.28 -2.37
C ALA A 210 0.59 26.07 -2.14
N PHE A 211 0.14 25.90 -0.90
CA PHE A 211 -0.92 24.96 -0.54
C PHE A 211 -2.15 25.68 -0.02
N ASN A 212 -3.30 25.04 -0.10
CA ASN A 212 -4.57 25.48 0.44
C ASN A 212 -5.39 24.24 0.84
N ASN A 213 -6.37 24.39 1.71
CA ASN A 213 -7.21 23.26 2.15
C ASN A 213 -6.40 22.07 2.68
N LEU A 214 -5.42 22.36 3.54
CA LEU A 214 -4.67 21.32 4.22
C LEU A 214 -5.50 20.73 5.34
N GLU A 215 -5.28 19.45 5.63
CA GLU A 215 -5.84 18.78 6.78
C GLU A 215 -4.71 18.13 7.59
N LEU A 216 -4.67 18.37 8.90
CA LEU A 216 -3.75 17.71 9.81
C LEU A 216 -4.52 16.70 10.64
N HIS A 217 -3.89 15.57 10.94
CA HIS A 217 -4.45 14.62 11.92
C HIS A 217 -3.63 14.70 13.19
N PHE A 218 -4.18 15.31 14.23
CA PHE A 218 -3.49 15.44 15.51
C PHE A 218 -3.90 14.29 16.44
N TYR A 219 -3.01 13.32 16.65
CA TYR A 219 -3.31 12.11 17.41
C TYR A 219 -3.06 12.34 18.89
N LEU A 220 -4.14 12.55 19.64
CA LEU A 220 -4.11 12.90 21.06
C LEU A 220 -4.23 11.68 21.97
N GLY A 221 -4.45 10.46 21.44
CA GLY A 221 -4.51 9.23 22.26
C GLY A 221 -5.74 9.16 23.20
N ALA A 222 -6.64 10.13 23.09
CA ALA A 222 -7.90 10.18 23.82
C ALA A 222 -9.01 9.45 23.05
N THR A 223 -9.96 8.84 23.76
CA THR A 223 -11.16 8.28 23.12
C THR A 223 -12.03 9.39 22.49
N PRO A 224 -12.86 9.12 21.45
CA PRO A 224 -13.70 10.10 20.75
C PRO A 224 -14.84 10.68 21.62
N ALA A 225 -14.49 11.46 22.64
CA ALA A 225 -15.43 12.03 23.61
C ALA A 225 -14.97 13.39 24.16
N LEU A 226 -13.81 13.89 23.73
CA LEU A 226 -13.37 15.22 24.11
C LEU A 226 -14.25 16.26 23.42
N GLU A 227 -14.51 17.34 24.15
CA GLU A 227 -15.18 18.47 23.55
C GLU A 227 -14.34 19.07 22.43
N LYS A 228 -14.98 19.70 21.45
CA LYS A 228 -14.28 20.32 20.35
C LYS A 228 -13.48 21.55 20.82
N PRO A 229 -12.19 21.67 20.47
CA PRO A 229 -11.42 22.85 20.85
C PRO A 229 -11.84 24.08 20.05
N ILE A 230 -11.38 25.25 20.51
CA ILE A 230 -11.63 26.55 19.90
C ILE A 230 -10.33 27.03 19.24
N SER A 231 -10.43 27.49 18.00
CA SER A 231 -9.30 28.09 17.29
C SER A 231 -9.26 29.58 17.64
N LEU A 232 -8.10 30.07 18.08
CA LEU A 232 -7.83 31.49 18.24
C LEU A 232 -6.67 31.90 17.33
N GLY A 233 -6.70 33.15 16.85
CA GLY A 233 -5.66 33.71 15.99
C GLY A 233 -5.92 33.54 14.50
N GLU A 234 -6.59 32.47 14.06
CA GLU A 234 -6.83 32.21 12.63
C GLU A 234 -8.27 31.75 12.32
N PRO A 235 -9.10 32.57 11.66
CA PRO A 235 -10.51 32.25 11.39
C PRO A 235 -10.72 31.20 10.30
N GLN A 236 -9.69 30.86 9.51
CA GLN A 236 -9.76 29.82 8.47
C GLN A 236 -9.31 28.44 8.97
N VAL A 237 -9.04 28.32 10.27
CA VAL A 237 -8.75 27.04 10.93
C VAL A 237 -10.02 26.55 11.61
N SER A 238 -10.40 25.31 11.30
CA SER A 238 -11.52 24.64 11.94
C SER A 238 -11.12 23.23 12.37
N PHE A 239 -11.89 22.65 13.29
CA PHE A 239 -11.68 21.31 13.77
C PHE A 239 -12.76 20.38 13.22
N GLY A 240 -12.39 19.15 12.87
CA GLY A 240 -13.32 18.08 12.57
C GLY A 240 -13.92 17.49 13.84
N GLU A 241 -14.71 16.43 13.68
CA GLU A 241 -15.06 15.56 14.80
C GLU A 241 -13.91 14.59 15.05
N GLN A 242 -13.66 14.26 16.33
CA GLN A 242 -12.66 13.25 16.66
C GLN A 242 -12.98 11.95 15.95
N THR A 243 -11.99 11.43 15.23
CA THR A 243 -12.15 10.30 14.32
C THR A 243 -11.20 9.20 14.73
N VAL A 244 -11.71 7.96 14.72
CA VAL A 244 -10.88 6.76 14.89
C VAL A 244 -10.43 6.33 13.51
N ASP A 245 -9.11 6.18 13.33
CA ASP A 245 -8.55 5.66 12.10
C ASP A 245 -8.87 4.17 11.92
N GLU A 246 -8.47 3.62 10.78
CA GLU A 246 -8.74 2.22 10.43
C GLU A 246 -8.11 1.19 11.39
N ASN A 247 -7.18 1.63 12.22
CA ASN A 247 -6.42 0.80 13.13
C ASN A 247 -6.78 1.05 14.61
N GLY A 248 -7.78 1.89 14.87
CA GLY A 248 -8.30 2.11 16.22
C GLY A 248 -7.67 3.29 16.96
N GLU A 249 -6.79 4.06 16.34
CA GLU A 249 -6.18 5.25 16.95
C GLU A 249 -7.02 6.49 16.68
N CYS A 250 -7.17 7.35 17.70
CA CYS A 250 -8.03 8.51 17.60
C CYS A 250 -7.24 9.78 17.32
N TYR A 251 -7.70 10.56 16.34
CA TYR A 251 -7.13 11.87 16.01
C TYR A 251 -8.20 12.96 15.94
N LEU A 252 -7.75 14.20 16.10
CA LEU A 252 -8.52 15.40 15.81
C LEU A 252 -8.14 15.90 14.40
N PRO A 253 -9.08 15.90 13.44
CA PRO A 253 -8.85 16.56 12.16
C PRO A 253 -8.77 18.07 12.38
N ILE A 254 -7.73 18.71 11.83
CA ILE A 254 -7.58 20.17 11.81
C ILE A 254 -7.57 20.62 10.36
N HIS A 255 -8.59 21.37 9.95
CA HIS A 255 -8.73 21.86 8.58
C HIS A 255 -8.21 23.29 8.47
N ILE A 256 -7.42 23.55 7.44
CA ILE A 256 -6.79 24.84 7.16
C ILE A 256 -7.19 25.26 5.75
N GLU A 257 -8.24 26.06 5.67
CA GLU A 257 -8.82 26.50 4.39
C GLU A 257 -7.99 27.61 3.73
N SER A 258 -7.25 28.37 4.53
CA SER A 258 -6.38 29.45 4.06
C SER A 258 -5.25 28.94 3.16
N SER A 259 -4.86 29.77 2.20
CA SER A 259 -3.67 29.49 1.40
C SER A 259 -2.39 29.82 2.17
N ILE A 260 -1.45 28.88 2.23
CA ILE A 260 -0.09 29.07 2.74
C ILE A 260 0.84 29.22 1.54
N PRO A 261 1.34 30.43 1.24
CA PRO A 261 2.20 30.64 0.08
C PRO A 261 3.54 29.90 0.22
N ALA A 262 4.27 29.74 -0.88
CA ALA A 262 5.63 29.19 -0.86
C ALA A 262 6.53 30.00 0.09
N GLY A 263 7.21 29.32 1.02
CA GLY A 263 7.98 29.96 2.10
C GLY A 263 7.13 30.66 3.16
N GLY A 264 5.81 30.51 3.11
CA GLY A 264 4.86 31.10 4.03
C GLY A 264 4.61 30.23 5.26
N ARG A 265 3.85 30.78 6.22
CA ARG A 265 3.44 30.07 7.42
C ARG A 265 2.08 30.53 7.93
N ILE A 266 1.49 29.71 8.78
CA ILE A 266 0.29 30.03 9.55
C ILE A 266 0.48 29.59 11.00
N VAL A 267 -0.07 30.34 11.96
CA VAL A 267 0.00 30.01 13.38
C VAL A 267 -1.38 30.21 14.00
N PHE A 268 -1.81 29.26 14.83
CA PHE A 268 -3.08 29.33 15.53
C PHE A 268 -2.99 28.66 16.91
N GLN A 269 -3.87 29.06 17.81
CA GLN A 269 -4.01 28.44 19.13
C GLN A 269 -5.14 27.42 19.11
N ILE A 270 -4.86 26.21 19.59
CA ILE A 270 -5.87 25.23 19.97
C ILE A 270 -6.16 25.43 21.45
N LYS A 271 -7.35 25.94 21.77
CA LYS A 271 -7.80 26.17 23.15
C LYS A 271 -8.82 25.13 23.58
N TRP A 272 -8.56 24.46 24.70
CA TRP A 272 -9.47 23.45 25.26
C TRP A 272 -10.23 24.04 26.46
N PRO A 273 -11.56 24.07 26.43
CA PRO A 273 -12.33 24.60 27.56
C PRO A 273 -12.20 23.78 28.87
N SER A 274 -12.02 22.46 28.75
CA SER A 274 -12.05 21.49 29.85
C SER A 274 -11.08 20.33 29.70
N ALA A 275 -10.71 19.93 28.48
CA ALA A 275 -9.68 18.91 28.27
C ALA A 275 -8.30 19.42 28.69
N THR A 276 -7.47 18.49 29.15
CA THR A 276 -6.16 18.78 29.74
C THR A 276 -5.10 17.83 29.17
N TYR A 277 -3.83 18.11 29.42
CA TYR A 277 -2.72 17.26 29.03
C TYR A 277 -2.78 15.87 29.67
N ALA A 278 -3.46 15.72 30.81
CA ALA A 278 -3.76 14.40 31.38
C ALA A 278 -4.58 13.53 30.42
N ASP A 279 -5.43 14.14 29.59
CA ASP A 279 -6.24 13.44 28.59
C ASP A 279 -5.43 13.05 27.34
N PHE A 280 -4.28 13.71 27.10
CA PHE A 280 -3.49 13.53 25.88
C PHE A 280 -2.17 12.77 26.08
N ILE A 281 -1.86 12.32 27.30
CA ILE A 281 -0.52 11.84 27.67
C ILE A 281 0.00 10.66 26.85
N ASN A 282 -0.89 9.90 26.21
CA ASN A 282 -0.56 8.78 25.34
C ASN A 282 -0.76 9.09 23.85
N GLY A 283 -0.92 10.36 23.48
CA GLY A 283 -1.14 10.77 22.11
C GLY A 283 0.07 10.52 21.24
N TRP A 284 -0.12 9.79 20.15
CA TRP A 284 0.94 9.48 19.19
C TRP A 284 1.73 10.72 18.74
N SER A 285 1.04 11.83 18.47
CA SER A 285 1.70 13.07 18.05
C SER A 285 2.46 13.77 19.19
N LEU A 286 2.23 13.40 20.45
CA LEU A 286 2.89 14.03 21.60
C LEU A 286 4.00 13.16 22.21
N LEU A 287 3.93 11.84 22.00
CA LEU A 287 4.85 10.87 22.58
C LEU A 287 6.23 10.90 21.94
N GLU A 288 7.21 10.37 22.67
CA GLU A 288 8.55 10.11 22.17
C GLU A 288 8.56 8.92 21.18
N HIS A 289 9.34 9.05 20.10
CA HIS A 289 9.57 8.01 19.10
C HIS A 289 11.07 7.77 18.91
N LYS A 290 11.55 6.60 19.37
CA LYS A 290 12.97 6.21 19.33
C LYS A 290 13.17 4.78 18.85
N GLY A 291 14.37 4.50 18.34
CA GLY A 291 14.79 3.15 17.95
C GLY A 291 14.27 2.69 16.58
N GLU A 292 14.31 1.38 16.35
CA GLU A 292 14.03 0.75 15.04
C GLU A 292 12.59 0.97 14.51
N GLY A 293 11.65 1.38 15.37
CA GLY A 293 10.28 1.69 14.97
C GLY A 293 10.00 3.17 14.67
N ALA A 294 10.96 4.07 14.91
CA ALA A 294 10.76 5.49 14.73
C ALA A 294 11.04 5.91 13.27
N PHE A 295 10.03 6.51 12.61
CA PHE A 295 10.17 7.08 11.26
C PHE A 295 11.26 8.14 11.23
N VAL A 296 11.22 9.04 12.21
CA VAL A 296 12.23 10.04 12.53
C VAL A 296 12.39 10.05 14.04
N GLU A 297 13.63 10.10 14.56
CA GLU A 297 13.80 10.23 16.01
C GLU A 297 13.17 11.53 16.49
N PHE A 298 12.30 11.41 17.49
CA PHE A 298 11.57 12.53 18.06
C PHE A 298 11.48 12.35 19.57
N ASP A 299 11.91 13.35 20.33
CA ASP A 299 11.89 13.31 21.81
C ASP A 299 10.48 13.50 22.40
N GLY A 300 9.47 13.73 21.55
CA GLY A 300 8.11 14.08 21.96
C GLY A 300 7.97 15.58 22.27
N ILE A 301 6.75 15.97 22.65
CA ILE A 301 6.46 17.33 23.12
C ILE A 301 6.56 17.35 24.64
N ASP A 302 7.47 18.15 25.20
CA ASP A 302 7.59 18.32 26.65
C ASP A 302 6.46 19.22 27.20
N LEU A 303 5.32 18.60 27.47
CA LEU A 303 4.13 19.24 28.04
C LEU A 303 4.38 19.88 29.40
N SER A 304 5.44 19.48 30.12
CA SER A 304 5.78 20.07 31.43
C SER A 304 6.26 21.52 31.35
N GLN A 305 6.61 21.99 30.14
CA GLN A 305 7.04 23.37 29.92
C GLN A 305 5.88 24.37 29.77
N ALA A 306 4.66 23.92 29.50
CA ALA A 306 3.52 24.82 29.25
C ALA A 306 3.28 25.90 30.32
N PRO A 307 3.38 25.59 31.63
CA PRO A 307 3.23 26.61 32.68
C PRO A 307 4.18 27.81 32.56
N TYR A 308 5.32 27.63 31.88
CA TYR A 308 6.37 28.64 31.72
C TYR A 308 6.29 29.34 30.36
N PHE A 309 5.65 28.70 29.38
CA PHE A 309 5.42 29.27 28.04
C PHE A 309 4.13 30.08 28.01
N THR A 310 4.26 31.36 28.37
CA THR A 310 3.16 32.30 28.63
C THR A 310 3.00 33.37 27.56
N GLY A 311 3.93 33.46 26.62
CA GLY A 311 3.89 34.36 25.48
C GLY A 311 2.85 33.98 24.43
N ASP A 312 2.50 34.95 23.58
CA ASP A 312 1.59 34.75 22.45
C ASP A 312 2.22 33.93 21.31
N GLU A 313 1.52 33.83 20.17
CA GLU A 313 1.95 33.07 19.00
C GLU A 313 3.30 33.56 18.41
N SER A 314 3.64 34.83 18.60
CA SER A 314 4.84 35.45 18.04
C SER A 314 6.10 35.20 18.89
N GLN A 315 5.91 34.83 20.15
CA GLN A 315 7.00 34.63 21.10
C GLN A 315 7.58 33.21 20.98
N ARG A 316 8.70 33.11 20.25
CA ARG A 316 9.46 31.87 20.04
C ARG A 316 10.32 31.51 21.25
N ASN A 317 11.16 32.45 21.69
CA ASN A 317 12.06 32.21 22.82
C ASN A 317 11.37 32.50 24.15
N GLU A 318 11.33 31.51 25.03
CA GLU A 318 10.76 31.62 26.37
C GLU A 318 11.64 30.94 27.41
N LEU A 319 11.42 31.28 28.68
CA LEU A 319 12.10 30.61 29.77
C LEU A 319 11.43 29.27 30.04
N ASN A 320 12.22 28.20 30.06
CA ASN A 320 11.74 26.88 30.47
C ASN A 320 11.63 26.78 32.00
N SER A 321 11.20 25.60 32.49
CA SER A 321 11.04 25.31 33.93
C SER A 321 12.31 25.48 34.78
N GLN A 322 13.48 25.50 34.14
CA GLN A 322 14.79 25.70 34.77
C GLN A 322 15.31 27.13 34.65
N GLY A 323 14.56 28.03 34.01
CA GLY A 323 14.92 29.44 33.81
C GLY A 323 15.91 29.69 32.66
N TYR A 324 16.06 28.74 31.73
CA TYR A 324 16.87 28.92 30.52
C TYR A 324 15.99 29.35 29.35
N GLU A 325 16.51 30.26 28.53
CA GLU A 325 15.86 30.65 27.27
C GLU A 325 15.97 29.50 26.26
N VAL A 326 14.82 29.03 25.76
CA VAL A 326 14.69 27.94 24.77
C VAL A 326 13.72 28.34 23.67
N ASP A 327 13.82 27.71 22.48
CA ASP A 327 12.72 27.78 21.50
C ASP A 327 11.54 26.98 22.07
N SER A 328 10.39 27.63 22.21
CA SER A 328 9.19 27.05 22.81
C SER A 328 8.39 26.18 21.83
N TYR A 329 8.71 26.27 20.53
CA TYR A 329 8.13 25.42 19.49
C TYR A 329 9.03 24.22 19.20
N THR A 330 8.42 23.04 19.14
CA THR A 330 9.07 21.79 18.78
C THR A 330 8.58 21.34 17.42
N LEU A 331 9.51 21.04 16.49
CA LEU A 331 9.17 20.42 15.19
C LEU A 331 8.65 19.00 15.42
N ASP A 332 7.45 18.72 14.96
CA ASP A 332 6.74 17.47 15.16
C ASP A 332 6.54 16.74 13.82
N PRO A 333 7.33 15.68 13.55
CA PRO A 333 7.15 14.89 12.35
C PRO A 333 5.99 13.89 12.44
N TYR A 334 5.33 13.74 13.60
CA TYR A 334 4.29 12.74 13.88
C TYR A 334 2.87 13.32 13.87
N ILE A 335 2.70 14.49 13.24
CA ILE A 335 1.41 15.05 12.83
C ILE A 335 1.34 14.98 11.31
N PRO A 336 0.67 13.98 10.72
CA PRO A 336 0.57 13.88 9.27
C PRO A 336 -0.31 14.99 8.69
N VAL A 337 0.11 15.48 7.53
CA VAL A 337 -0.52 16.55 6.76
C VAL A 337 -1.05 15.97 5.45
N TYR A 338 -2.30 16.29 5.12
CA TYR A 338 -3.01 15.83 3.95
C TYR A 338 -3.39 17.02 3.05
N TYR A 339 -3.36 16.79 1.74
CA TYR A 339 -3.83 17.70 0.71
C TYR A 339 -4.73 16.93 -0.25
N ASN A 340 -5.98 17.35 -0.39
CA ASN A 340 -7.02 16.65 -1.16
C ASN A 340 -7.17 15.16 -0.79
N GLY A 341 -7.05 14.84 0.50
CA GLY A 341 -7.16 13.47 1.02
C GLY A 341 -5.91 12.61 0.86
N ALA A 342 -4.86 13.09 0.18
CA ALA A 342 -3.57 12.41 0.10
C ALA A 342 -2.60 12.95 1.15
N ARG A 343 -1.93 12.06 1.90
CA ARG A 343 -0.87 12.47 2.83
C ARG A 343 0.32 13.02 2.04
N ILE A 344 0.79 14.21 2.41
CA ILE A 344 1.92 14.88 1.76
C ILE A 344 3.11 15.11 2.69
N ALA A 345 2.94 15.02 4.02
CA ALA A 345 4.01 15.15 5.00
C ALA A 345 3.61 14.47 6.33
N GLY A 346 4.59 14.22 7.21
CA GLY A 346 4.41 13.73 8.58
C GLY A 346 3.94 12.26 8.69
N TYR A 347 4.02 11.67 9.88
CA TYR A 347 3.81 10.24 10.12
C TYR A 347 2.66 9.99 11.12
N GLY A 348 1.62 9.28 10.69
CA GLY A 348 0.58 8.77 11.58
C GLY A 348 1.01 7.50 12.33
N PRO A 349 0.19 7.02 13.29
CA PRO A 349 0.45 5.81 14.08
C PRO A 349 0.62 4.55 13.23
N TYR A 350 -0.04 4.52 12.10
CA TYR A 350 0.04 3.46 11.11
C TYR A 350 0.46 4.06 9.78
N TYR A 351 1.71 4.49 9.74
CA TYR A 351 2.34 4.77 8.48
C TYR A 351 2.86 3.46 7.88
N GLU A 352 2.15 2.95 6.88
CA GLU A 352 2.66 1.90 6.02
C GLU A 352 3.67 2.53 5.06
N PRO A 353 4.93 2.06 5.05
CA PRO A 353 5.93 2.61 4.13
C PRO A 353 5.45 2.45 2.69
N ILE A 354 5.82 3.43 1.85
CA ILE A 354 5.42 3.51 0.45
C ILE A 354 5.52 2.17 -0.25
N LEU A 355 4.48 1.83 -1.02
CA LEU A 355 4.58 0.76 -2.00
C LEU A 355 5.34 1.26 -3.22
N PHE A 356 6.46 0.63 -3.56
CA PHE A 356 7.15 0.93 -4.81
C PHE A 356 6.33 0.38 -5.98
N PHE A 357 5.91 1.25 -6.90
CA PHE A 357 5.24 0.84 -8.13
C PHE A 357 6.22 0.92 -9.31
N SER A 358 6.62 -0.21 -9.89
CA SER A 358 7.30 -0.20 -11.20
C SER A 358 6.26 0.09 -12.29
N THR A 359 6.26 1.31 -12.83
CA THR A 359 5.21 1.75 -13.76
C THR A 359 5.51 1.30 -15.20
N GLY A 360 4.52 0.71 -15.89
CA GLY A 360 4.52 0.52 -17.35
C GLY A 360 5.58 -0.42 -17.96
N GLU A 361 6.45 -1.03 -17.17
CA GLU A 361 7.50 -1.96 -17.66
C GLU A 361 7.26 -3.40 -17.24
N PHE A 362 6.32 -3.63 -16.31
CA PHE A 362 6.22 -4.90 -15.61
C PHE A 362 4.79 -5.43 -15.63
N ALA A 363 4.63 -6.68 -16.05
CA ALA A 363 3.41 -7.45 -15.86
C ALA A 363 3.78 -8.76 -15.17
N ALA A 364 3.73 -8.69 -13.84
CA ALA A 364 3.89 -9.85 -12.97
C ALA A 364 2.52 -10.30 -12.45
N PHE A 365 2.30 -11.61 -12.51
CA PHE A 365 1.06 -12.22 -12.08
C PHE A 365 1.30 -13.33 -11.08
N TRP A 366 0.46 -13.44 -10.07
CA TRP A 366 0.51 -14.55 -9.13
C TRP A 366 0.40 -15.92 -9.82
N THR A 367 1.18 -16.89 -9.32
CA THR A 367 1.19 -18.27 -9.81
C THR A 367 0.69 -19.30 -8.78
N SER A 368 0.24 -18.92 -7.59
CA SER A 368 -0.54 -19.83 -6.72
C SER A 368 -1.17 -19.10 -5.53
N SER A 369 -2.16 -19.74 -4.89
CA SER A 369 -2.69 -19.31 -3.58
C SER A 369 -1.86 -19.79 -2.37
N ALA A 370 -0.89 -20.69 -2.58
CA ALA A 370 -0.15 -21.35 -1.51
C ALA A 370 1.27 -20.81 -1.37
N LYS A 371 1.67 -20.43 -0.15
CA LYS A 371 3.09 -20.23 0.17
C LYS A 371 3.79 -21.60 0.09
N ILE A 372 4.43 -21.90 -1.04
CA ILE A 372 5.32 -23.07 -1.18
C ILE A 372 6.50 -22.91 -0.20
N TYR A 373 6.95 -21.67 -0.01
CA TYR A 373 7.90 -21.25 1.03
C TYR A 373 7.35 -20.01 1.77
N PRO A 374 7.56 -19.90 3.09
CA PRO A 374 7.01 -18.80 3.89
C PRO A 374 7.52 -17.42 3.48
N ASP A 375 8.71 -17.35 2.87
CA ASP A 375 9.46 -16.11 2.62
C ASP A 375 9.60 -15.77 1.12
N SER A 376 8.80 -16.39 0.24
CA SER A 376 8.91 -16.16 -1.21
C SER A 376 7.57 -16.08 -1.94
N ILE A 377 7.50 -15.18 -2.92
CA ILE A 377 6.44 -15.09 -3.92
C ILE A 377 6.90 -15.75 -5.20
N TYR A 378 6.04 -16.57 -5.79
CA TYR A 378 6.19 -17.06 -7.15
C TYR A 378 5.25 -16.31 -8.08
N TYR A 379 5.78 -15.82 -9.20
CA TYR A 379 5.01 -15.08 -10.17
C TYR A 379 5.45 -15.32 -11.61
N ALA A 380 4.52 -15.12 -12.53
CA ALA A 380 4.74 -15.12 -13.96
C ALA A 380 5.12 -13.71 -14.41
N ASP A 381 6.34 -13.53 -14.93
CA ASP A 381 6.85 -12.28 -15.49
C ASP A 381 6.73 -12.29 -17.02
N LEU A 382 5.96 -11.35 -17.57
CA LEU A 382 5.78 -11.15 -19.00
C LEU A 382 6.49 -9.88 -19.52
N SER A 383 7.30 -9.20 -18.69
CA SER A 383 7.99 -7.96 -19.08
C SER A 383 8.96 -8.16 -20.25
N ASN A 384 9.67 -9.29 -20.23
CA ASN A 384 10.67 -9.69 -21.22
C ASN A 384 10.05 -10.25 -22.51
N GLU A 385 10.87 -10.43 -23.55
CA GLU A 385 10.40 -11.03 -24.81
C GLU A 385 9.87 -12.46 -24.59
N SER A 386 10.58 -13.26 -23.79
CA SER A 386 10.13 -14.59 -23.36
C SER A 386 9.65 -14.52 -21.92
N ALA A 387 8.44 -15.01 -21.67
CA ALA A 387 7.87 -15.04 -20.33
C ALA A 387 8.56 -16.10 -19.46
N SER A 388 8.63 -15.84 -18.15
CA SER A 388 9.29 -16.71 -17.19
C SER A 388 8.55 -16.78 -15.86
N ILE A 389 8.80 -17.84 -15.10
CA ILE A 389 8.41 -17.90 -13.68
C ILE A 389 9.59 -17.41 -12.85
N VAL A 390 9.33 -16.50 -11.92
CA VAL A 390 10.32 -15.88 -11.04
C VAL A 390 9.93 -16.16 -9.58
N GLU A 391 10.95 -16.28 -8.74
CA GLU A 391 10.86 -16.38 -7.28
C GLU A 391 11.52 -15.13 -6.68
N ASP A 392 10.83 -14.45 -5.77
CA ASP A 392 11.31 -13.23 -5.09
C ASP A 392 10.80 -13.17 -3.64
N ALA A 393 11.24 -12.18 -2.84
CA ALA A 393 10.87 -12.02 -1.43
C ALA A 393 9.36 -11.88 -1.19
N SER A 394 8.89 -12.30 0.00
CA SER A 394 7.48 -12.56 0.32
C SER A 394 6.48 -11.40 0.29
N ASP A 395 6.93 -10.16 0.08
CA ASP A 395 6.19 -8.97 0.49
C ASP A 395 5.85 -8.07 -0.70
N GLY A 396 4.91 -8.54 -1.52
CA GLY A 396 4.47 -7.83 -2.71
C GLY A 396 2.99 -8.05 -3.06
N PHE A 397 2.43 -7.04 -3.72
CA PHE A 397 1.13 -7.04 -4.38
C PHE A 397 1.35 -7.16 -5.88
N LEU A 398 0.78 -8.20 -6.48
CA LEU A 398 0.88 -8.46 -7.92
C LEU A 398 -0.49 -8.54 -8.55
N SER A 399 -0.55 -8.41 -9.88
CA SER A 399 -1.78 -8.63 -10.61
C SER A 399 -2.21 -10.10 -10.55
N VAL A 400 -3.51 -10.33 -10.77
CA VAL A 400 -4.06 -11.68 -10.89
C VAL A 400 -4.84 -11.76 -12.19
N ARG A 401 -4.72 -12.91 -12.87
CA ARG A 401 -5.58 -13.28 -14.00
C ARG A 401 -6.10 -14.67 -13.72
N CYS A 402 -7.40 -14.78 -13.47
CA CYS A 402 -7.96 -16.07 -13.15
C CYS A 402 -7.99 -16.97 -14.39
N VAL A 403 -7.86 -18.27 -14.14
CA VAL A 403 -7.95 -19.32 -15.14
C VAL A 403 -9.03 -20.33 -14.74
N LYS A 404 -9.50 -21.09 -15.71
CA LYS A 404 -10.48 -22.15 -15.55
C LYS A 404 -10.14 -23.30 -16.49
N ASP A 405 -10.27 -24.53 -15.97
CA ASP A 405 -10.05 -25.78 -16.70
C ASP A 405 -11.16 -26.13 -17.70
#